data_AF-A0A972SQJ8-F1
#
_entry.id   AF-A0A972SQJ8-F1
#
_cell.length_a   1.000
_cell.length_b   1.000
_cell.length_c   1.000
_cell.angle_alpha   90.00
_cell.angle_beta   90.00
_cell.angle_gamma   90.00
#
_symmetry.space_group_name_H-M   'P 1'
#
loop_
_entity.id
_entity.type
_entity.pdbx_description
1 polymer ?
#
loop_
_entity_poly.entity_id
_entity_poly.type
_entity_poly.pdbx_seq_one_letter_code
_entity_poly.pdbx_strand_id
1 'polypeptide(L)'
;MKNMLMTNNDSRLERKQWVWATIIVMAIVVGIGLAPRVSEACCFYNLVDKGGIDAEFSCGVFCGNTWYLEPGEHKCRPGKGGDATIRRAGQKCDISTVKKHGWVEVTRTGNKGLVLSKDDNANVIDSCTFDWVK
;
A
#
# COMPACT_ATOMS: atom_id res chain seq x y z
N MET A 1 55.34 51.77 -15.04
CA MET A 1 55.15 50.90 -13.86
C MET A 1 53.74 50.32 -13.95
N LYS A 2 53.57 49.00 -13.84
CA LYS A 2 52.28 48.31 -14.02
C LYS A 2 51.41 48.48 -12.77
N ASN A 3 50.19 49.00 -12.93
CA ASN A 3 49.19 49.03 -11.87
C ASN A 3 48.48 47.67 -11.82
N MET A 4 48.72 46.90 -10.77
CA MET A 4 47.92 45.72 -10.43
C MET A 4 46.64 46.18 -9.72
N LEU A 5 45.52 46.11 -10.44
CA LEU A 5 44.18 46.14 -9.85
C LEU A 5 43.97 44.83 -9.09
N MET A 6 43.98 44.90 -7.76
CA MET A 6 43.68 43.77 -6.89
C MET A 6 42.17 43.71 -6.68
N THR A 7 41.50 42.85 -7.46
CA THR A 7 40.06 42.61 -7.40
C THR A 7 39.73 41.87 -6.10
N ASN A 8 39.14 42.58 -5.13
CA ASN A 8 38.81 42.03 -3.83
C ASN A 8 37.28 41.90 -3.71
N ASN A 9 36.65 41.01 -4.49
CA ASN A 9 35.19 40.89 -4.42
C ASN A 9 34.53 39.58 -4.91
N ASP A 10 35.12 38.39 -4.70
CA ASP A 10 34.46 37.13 -5.13
C ASP A 10 34.11 36.15 -3.99
N SER A 11 34.82 36.15 -2.87
CA SER A 11 34.63 35.10 -1.84
C SER A 11 33.34 35.22 -1.00
N ARG A 12 32.61 36.34 -1.06
CA ARG A 12 31.33 36.53 -0.33
C ARG A 12 30.12 36.04 -1.12
N LEU A 13 30.16 36.12 -2.45
CA LEU A 13 29.08 35.65 -3.32
C LEU A 13 29.06 34.13 -3.38
N GLU A 14 30.23 33.50 -3.52
CA GLU A 14 30.38 32.05 -3.45
C GLU A 14 29.87 31.49 -2.12
N ARG A 15 30.28 32.08 -0.99
CA ARG A 15 29.81 31.64 0.34
C ARG A 15 28.30 31.68 0.51
N LYS A 16 27.61 32.66 -0.07
CA LYS A 16 26.13 32.71 -0.03
C LYS A 16 25.51 31.60 -0.87
N GLN A 17 26.05 31.32 -2.05
CA GLN A 17 25.57 30.23 -2.92
C GLN A 17 25.73 28.86 -2.26
N TRP A 18 26.88 28.62 -1.60
CA TRP A 18 27.11 27.36 -0.88
C TRP A 18 26.12 27.14 0.27
N VAL A 19 25.78 28.19 1.03
CA VAL A 19 24.79 28.11 2.12
C VAL A 19 23.40 27.75 1.57
N TRP A 20 22.96 28.37 0.47
CA TRP A 20 21.68 28.03 -0.16
C TRP A 20 21.66 26.62 -0.73
N ALA A 21 22.75 26.17 -1.37
CA ALA A 21 22.87 24.81 -1.86
C ALA A 21 22.79 23.78 -0.71
N THR A 22 23.44 24.04 0.43
CA THR A 22 23.35 23.19 1.62
C THR A 22 21.94 23.14 2.19
N ILE A 23 21.23 24.28 2.26
CA ILE A 23 19.84 24.33 2.74
C ILE A 23 18.92 23.51 1.83
N ILE A 24 19.07 23.63 0.51
CA ILE A 24 18.27 22.88 -0.47
C ILE A 24 18.56 21.37 -0.34
N VAL A 25 19.83 20.97 -0.25
CA VAL A 25 20.22 19.57 -0.08
C VAL A 25 19.66 19.00 1.24
N MET A 26 19.75 19.74 2.34
CA MET A 26 19.18 19.32 3.63
C MET A 26 17.66 19.19 3.58
N ALA A 27 16.96 20.12 2.92
CA ALA A 27 15.52 20.05 2.73
C ALA A 27 15.10 18.85 1.87
N ILE A 28 15.87 18.51 0.84
CA ILE A 28 15.66 17.31 0.01
C ILE A 28 15.90 16.04 0.84
N VAL A 29 17.00 15.97 1.61
CA VAL A 29 17.32 14.80 2.46
C VAL A 29 16.26 14.59 3.53
N VAL A 30 15.78 15.65 4.18
CA VAL A 30 14.66 15.58 5.14
C VAL A 30 13.36 15.18 4.44
N GLY A 31 13.08 15.72 3.25
CA GLY A 31 11.91 15.37 2.46
C GLY A 31 11.87 13.89 2.03
N ILE A 32 13.01 13.32 1.65
CA ILE A 32 13.13 11.89 1.31
C ILE A 32 13.00 11.02 2.57
N GLY A 33 13.55 11.46 3.71
CA GLY A 33 13.41 10.76 4.99
C GLY A 33 11.98 10.75 5.57
N LEU A 34 11.15 11.71 5.16
CA LEU A 34 9.72 11.82 5.51
C LEU A 34 8.78 11.19 4.47
N ALA A 35 9.30 10.67 3.36
CA ALA A 35 8.48 9.90 2.44
C ALA A 35 7.95 8.68 3.21
N PRO A 36 6.61 8.47 3.27
CA PRO A 36 6.04 7.35 4.01
C PRO A 36 6.62 6.06 3.43
N ARG A 37 7.37 5.32 4.27
CA ARG A 37 7.81 3.96 3.96
C ARG A 37 6.54 3.18 3.62
N VAL A 38 6.41 2.75 2.36
CA VAL A 38 5.36 1.85 1.85
C VAL A 38 3.98 2.07 2.49
N SER A 39 3.14 2.86 1.81
CA SER A 39 1.76 3.15 2.21
C SER A 39 1.12 1.97 2.95
N GLU A 40 0.77 2.19 4.22
CA GLU A 40 0.33 1.18 5.19
C GLU A 40 -1.01 0.55 4.80
N ALA A 41 -1.10 -0.18 3.71
CA ALA A 41 -2.37 -0.58 3.11
C ALA A 41 -2.65 -2.06 3.31
N CYS A 42 -3.89 -2.37 3.69
CA CYS A 42 -4.40 -3.72 3.54
C CYS A 42 -4.89 -3.92 2.11
N CYS A 43 -4.66 -5.08 1.53
CA CYS A 43 -5.00 -5.34 0.13
C CYS A 43 -5.85 -6.60 -0.02
N PHE A 44 -6.67 -6.63 -1.07
CA PHE A 44 -7.55 -7.73 -1.44
C PHE A 44 -7.19 -8.15 -2.85
N TYR A 45 -6.79 -9.40 -3.03
CA TYR A 45 -6.32 -9.95 -4.29
C TYR A 45 -7.24 -11.06 -4.76
N ASN A 46 -7.71 -10.98 -6.00
CA ASN A 46 -8.35 -12.08 -6.68
C ASN A 46 -7.33 -12.83 -7.54
N LEU A 47 -6.68 -13.85 -6.99
CA LEU A 47 -5.60 -14.59 -7.66
C LEU A 47 -6.12 -15.79 -8.48
N VAL A 48 -7.42 -15.83 -8.75
CA VAL A 48 -8.02 -16.93 -9.53
C VAL A 48 -7.87 -16.72 -11.02
N ASP A 49 -8.02 -17.80 -11.77
CA ASP A 49 -7.95 -17.80 -13.23
C ASP A 49 -9.23 -17.22 -13.88
N LYS A 50 -10.40 -17.50 -13.29
CA LYS A 50 -11.71 -17.10 -13.87
C LYS A 50 -12.80 -16.78 -12.85
N GLY A 51 -13.55 -15.73 -13.17
CA GLY A 51 -14.72 -15.21 -12.46
C GLY A 51 -14.34 -14.28 -11.31
N GLY A 52 -15.06 -13.17 -11.23
CA GLY A 52 -14.85 -12.15 -10.20
C GLY A 52 -15.37 -12.52 -8.82
N ILE A 53 -15.03 -11.67 -7.86
CA ILE A 53 -15.47 -11.74 -6.47
C ILE A 53 -15.87 -10.35 -6.00
N ASP A 54 -16.77 -10.28 -5.01
CA ASP A 54 -17.04 -9.06 -4.27
C ASP A 54 -16.27 -9.11 -2.95
N ALA A 55 -15.37 -8.16 -2.74
CA ALA A 55 -14.64 -7.96 -1.49
C ALA A 55 -15.27 -6.80 -0.72
N GLU A 56 -15.91 -7.11 0.40
CA GLU A 56 -16.41 -6.14 1.37
C GLU A 56 -15.40 -6.02 2.51
N PHE A 57 -15.04 -4.80 2.90
CA PHE A 57 -14.16 -4.50 4.02
C PHE A 57 -14.85 -3.53 4.96
N SER A 58 -14.74 -3.79 6.26
CA SER A 58 -15.25 -2.93 7.33
C SER A 58 -14.15 -2.64 8.35
N CYS A 59 -13.99 -1.37 8.73
CA CYS A 59 -13.09 -0.95 9.81
C CYS A 59 -13.82 -0.26 10.97
N GLY A 60 -15.13 -0.48 11.08
CA GLY A 60 -16.01 0.09 12.11
C GLY A 60 -17.31 0.66 11.55
N VAL A 61 -18.13 1.26 12.42
CA VAL A 61 -19.55 1.63 12.18
C VAL A 61 -19.80 2.52 10.95
N PHE A 62 -18.80 3.31 10.51
CA PHE A 62 -18.89 4.17 9.32
C PHE A 62 -17.66 4.06 8.42
N CYS A 63 -16.93 2.95 8.50
CA CYS A 63 -15.75 2.72 7.70
C CYS A 63 -15.91 1.42 6.95
N GLY A 64 -16.02 1.50 5.63
CA GLY A 64 -15.97 0.31 4.81
C GLY A 64 -15.83 0.63 3.34
N ASN A 65 -15.55 -0.41 2.58
CA ASN A 65 -15.47 -0.37 1.13
C ASN A 65 -15.99 -1.69 0.58
N THR A 66 -16.62 -1.63 -0.58
CA THR A 66 -16.96 -2.81 -1.38
C THR A 66 -16.32 -2.64 -2.73
N TRP A 67 -15.64 -3.69 -3.18
CA TRP A 67 -15.04 -3.74 -4.51
C TRP A 67 -15.43 -5.02 -5.20
N TYR A 68 -15.80 -4.90 -6.47
CA TYR A 68 -15.78 -6.04 -7.38
C TYR A 68 -14.37 -6.19 -7.94
N LEU A 69 -13.81 -7.40 -7.89
CA LEU A 69 -12.47 -7.74 -8.37
C LEU A 69 -12.56 -8.80 -9.45
N GLU A 70 -12.19 -8.46 -10.68
CA GLU A 70 -12.02 -9.44 -11.75
C GLU A 70 -10.79 -10.33 -11.49
N PRO A 71 -10.65 -11.48 -12.18
CA PRO A 71 -9.46 -12.33 -12.10
C PRO A 71 -8.16 -11.54 -12.31
N GLY A 72 -7.22 -11.69 -11.38
CA GLY A 72 -5.93 -10.99 -11.37
C GLY A 72 -5.98 -9.56 -10.81
N GLU A 73 -7.15 -9.02 -10.50
CA GLU A 73 -7.26 -7.68 -9.92
C GLU A 73 -7.01 -7.65 -8.42
N HIS A 74 -6.70 -6.45 -7.94
CA HIS A 74 -6.61 -6.17 -6.52
C HIS A 74 -7.08 -4.75 -6.20
N LYS A 75 -7.50 -4.55 -4.95
CA LYS A 75 -7.76 -3.23 -4.37
C LYS A 75 -7.18 -3.16 -2.98
N CYS A 76 -6.72 -1.98 -2.60
CA CYS A 76 -6.13 -1.75 -1.30
C CYS A 76 -6.83 -0.61 -0.57
N ARG A 77 -6.83 -0.70 0.76
CA ARG A 77 -7.29 0.34 1.67
C ARG A 77 -6.12 0.80 2.54
N PRO A 78 -5.61 2.02 2.31
CA PRO A 78 -4.56 2.59 3.13
C PRO A 78 -4.99 2.84 4.58
N GLY A 79 -4.11 2.48 5.50
CA GLY A 79 -4.08 2.89 6.89
C GLY A 79 -5.08 2.18 7.81
N LYS A 80 -5.77 1.12 7.37
CA LYS A 80 -6.84 0.48 8.16
C LYS A 80 -6.75 -1.05 8.16
N GLY A 81 -6.92 -1.65 9.33
CA GLY A 81 -7.28 -3.07 9.50
C GLY A 81 -8.73 -3.19 9.95
N GLY A 82 -9.28 -4.39 9.92
CA GLY A 82 -10.69 -4.62 10.25
C GLY A 82 -11.18 -6.00 9.83
N ASP A 83 -12.44 -6.10 9.48
CA ASP A 83 -13.10 -7.33 9.04
C ASP A 83 -13.32 -7.29 7.53
N ALA A 84 -13.38 -8.46 6.91
CA ALA A 84 -13.71 -8.57 5.50
C ALA A 84 -14.70 -9.69 5.23
N THR A 85 -15.50 -9.52 4.19
CA THR A 85 -16.38 -10.55 3.66
C THR A 85 -16.11 -10.69 2.18
N ILE A 86 -15.70 -11.87 1.75
CA ILE A 86 -15.57 -12.22 0.33
C ILE A 86 -16.85 -12.91 -0.11
N ARG A 87 -17.49 -12.43 -1.18
CA ARG A 87 -18.69 -13.02 -1.75
C ARG A 87 -18.47 -13.45 -3.20
N ARG A 88 -19.13 -14.54 -3.57
CA ARG A 88 -19.22 -15.02 -4.94
C ARG A 88 -20.45 -15.89 -5.09
N ALA A 89 -21.24 -15.68 -6.14
CA ALA A 89 -22.35 -16.57 -6.53
C ALA A 89 -23.29 -16.95 -5.36
N GLY A 90 -23.64 -15.97 -4.51
CA GLY A 90 -24.52 -16.18 -3.35
C GLY A 90 -23.85 -16.82 -2.13
N GLN A 91 -22.58 -17.20 -2.22
CA GLN A 91 -21.79 -17.69 -1.10
C GLN A 91 -20.96 -16.57 -0.49
N LYS A 92 -20.66 -16.69 0.81
CA LYS A 92 -19.85 -15.73 1.55
C LYS A 92 -18.78 -16.41 2.40
N CYS A 93 -17.69 -15.70 2.60
CA CYS A 93 -16.52 -16.10 3.37
C CYS A 93 -16.15 -14.91 4.26
N ASP A 94 -16.47 -15.00 5.54
CA ASP A 94 -16.22 -13.92 6.51
C ASP A 94 -14.84 -14.12 7.15
N ILE A 95 -14.01 -13.08 7.13
CA ILE A 95 -12.67 -13.00 7.71
C ILE A 95 -12.72 -11.96 8.83
N SER A 96 -12.41 -12.40 10.05
CA SER A 96 -12.61 -11.59 11.27
C SER A 96 -11.40 -10.72 11.59
N THR A 97 -10.31 -10.85 10.83
CA THR A 97 -9.09 -10.08 11.07
C THR A 97 -8.29 -9.90 9.80
N VAL A 98 -8.32 -8.68 9.28
CA VAL A 98 -7.41 -8.15 8.27
C VAL A 98 -6.50 -7.15 8.95
N LYS A 99 -5.20 -7.42 8.96
CA LYS A 99 -4.22 -6.49 9.53
C LYS A 99 -4.10 -5.26 8.64
N LYS A 100 -3.75 -4.12 9.25
CA LYS A 100 -3.55 -2.83 8.58
C LYS A 100 -2.58 -2.90 7.39
N HIS A 101 -1.60 -3.79 7.48
CA HIS A 101 -0.56 -4.06 6.48
C HIS A 101 -0.63 -5.48 5.92
N GLY A 102 -1.67 -6.20 6.30
CA GLY A 102 -1.90 -7.55 5.83
C GLY A 102 -2.58 -7.54 4.48
N TRP A 103 -2.91 -8.72 3.98
CA TRP A 103 -3.69 -8.82 2.76
C TRP A 103 -4.52 -10.08 2.74
N VAL A 104 -5.59 -10.02 1.95
CA VAL A 104 -6.49 -11.15 1.72
C VAL A 104 -6.28 -11.63 0.29
N GLU A 105 -6.01 -12.92 0.13
CA GLU A 105 -5.89 -13.57 -1.16
C GLU A 105 -7.04 -14.54 -1.35
N VAL A 106 -7.66 -14.47 -2.52
CA VAL A 106 -8.60 -15.49 -2.98
C VAL A 106 -7.92 -16.31 -4.05
N THR A 107 -7.78 -17.60 -3.78
CA THR A 107 -7.22 -18.59 -4.69
C THR A 107 -8.25 -19.67 -4.96
N ARG A 108 -8.02 -20.47 -5.99
CA ARG A 108 -8.89 -21.60 -6.33
C ARG A 108 -8.10 -22.89 -6.26
N THR A 109 -8.60 -23.84 -5.47
CA THR A 109 -8.05 -25.19 -5.37
C THR A 109 -9.15 -26.18 -5.77
N GLY A 110 -9.08 -26.69 -7.00
CA GLY A 110 -10.11 -27.56 -7.56
C GLY A 110 -11.47 -26.85 -7.68
N ASN A 111 -12.47 -27.35 -6.95
CA ASN A 111 -13.83 -26.80 -6.90
C ASN A 111 -14.07 -25.96 -5.65
N LYS A 112 -13.03 -25.51 -4.96
CA LYS A 112 -13.14 -24.65 -3.78
C LYS A 112 -12.40 -23.33 -4.02
N GLY A 113 -13.03 -22.23 -3.62
CA GLY A 113 -12.36 -20.96 -3.38
C GLY A 113 -11.75 -20.98 -2.00
N LEU A 114 -10.46 -20.69 -1.89
CA LEU A 114 -9.72 -20.56 -0.64
C LEU A 114 -9.43 -19.08 -0.42
N VAL A 115 -9.90 -18.54 0.70
CA VAL A 115 -9.62 -17.18 1.14
C VAL A 115 -8.63 -17.25 2.29
N LEU A 116 -7.51 -16.56 2.16
CA LEU A 116 -6.48 -16.47 3.20
C LEU A 116 -6.30 -15.01 3.59
N SER A 117 -6.38 -14.72 4.89
CA SER A 117 -5.91 -13.47 5.47
C SER A 117 -4.49 -13.67 5.97
N LYS A 118 -3.58 -12.80 5.52
CA LYS A 118 -2.16 -12.82 5.88
C LYS A 118 -1.77 -11.53 6.59
N ASP A 119 -0.83 -11.62 7.51
CA ASP A 119 -0.16 -10.45 8.09
C ASP A 119 0.95 -9.91 7.18
N ASP A 120 1.61 -8.85 7.61
CA ASP A 120 2.74 -8.20 6.92
C ASP A 120 3.97 -9.11 6.73
N ASN A 121 4.05 -10.21 7.47
CA ASN A 121 5.11 -11.21 7.39
C ASN A 121 4.70 -12.44 6.57
N ALA A 122 3.58 -12.36 5.85
CA ALA A 122 2.97 -13.45 5.08
C ALA A 122 2.47 -14.65 5.92
N ASN A 123 2.35 -14.52 7.23
CA ASN A 123 1.76 -15.56 8.06
C ASN A 123 0.25 -15.56 7.86
N VAL A 124 -0.33 -16.75 7.67
CA VAL A 124 -1.79 -16.90 7.62
C VAL A 124 -2.35 -16.72 9.03
N ILE A 125 -3.24 -15.76 9.19
CA ILE A 125 -3.87 -15.42 10.47
C ILE A 125 -5.35 -15.79 10.52
N ASP A 126 -5.98 -15.92 9.35
CA ASP A 126 -7.37 -16.36 9.22
C ASP A 126 -7.56 -16.98 7.83
N SER A 127 -8.53 -17.88 7.71
CA SER A 127 -8.83 -18.52 6.44
C SER A 127 -10.25 -19.05 6.40
N CYS A 128 -10.86 -19.05 5.23
CA CYS A 128 -12.14 -19.68 5.01
C CYS A 128 -12.23 -20.23 3.58
N THR A 129 -13.23 -21.06 3.31
CA THR A 129 -13.44 -21.64 1.98
C THR A 129 -14.91 -21.58 1.56
N PHE A 130 -15.15 -21.60 0.26
CA PHE A 130 -16.47 -21.71 -0.34
C PHE A 130 -16.42 -22.55 -1.62
N ASP A 131 -17.57 -23.00 -2.13
CA ASP A 131 -17.66 -23.76 -3.37
C ASP A 131 -17.44 -22.87 -4.60
N TRP A 132 -16.50 -23.27 -5.45
CA TRP A 132 -16.19 -22.59 -6.70
C TRP A 132 -17.10 -23.09 -7.82
N VAL A 133 -18.33 -22.58 -7.85
CA VAL A 133 -19.30 -22.86 -8.91
C VAL A 133 -18.95 -21.99 -10.13
N LYS A 134 -19.08 -22.57 -11.33
CA LYS A 134 -18.82 -21.90 -12.62
C LYS A 134 -19.86 -20.83 -12.92
#